data_AF-A0AAQ4EE93-F1
#
_entry.id   AF-A0AAQ4EE93-F1
#
_cell.length_a   1.000
_cell.length_b   1.000
_cell.length_c   1.000
_cell.angle_alpha   90.00
_cell.angle_beta   90.00
_cell.angle_gamma   90.00
#
_symmetry.space_group_name_H-M   'P 1'
#
loop_
_entity.id
_entity.type
_entity.pdbx_description
1 polymer ?
#
loop_
_entity_poly.entity_id
_entity_poly.type
_entity_poly.pdbx_seq_one_letter_code
_entity_poly.pdbx_strand_id
1 'polypeptide(L)'
;MYGITPALNKPEYKPRNFSEQVRERLSIATAQHVNKRSSRAIATEDSHGPDARLCARVRLRTHVAQRRLPGGQPRRRGVRALTPAPSSQATQISSARRELRRHGCPLASSGGDVAAGFFNPYIVHGVSEEKLRSWCVDAFDFYRPLAESADSSELGLAIIPAYILSEEPSPRPSYADAFFHYRDLTESELRSFPRRYRHGTYLISLTIECKKFLPYLMGRLQRHGGQLKQAKVASLEDLASEYDVIVNCTGFGAGALVPDPKVHAVRGQTIRVHAPWIKQVVVAGEDFHVIPNIDDVMLGGTKDADNTSLIPDLHIASKIWNGCLELVPSLKNAKITGHYVGLRPGRQPLRLEREDHALKSGSGTVPVIHNYGHGGSGITIAWGCAGDVVRLLSDTIREHSSSRGQARARL
;
A
#
# COMPACT_ATOMS: atom_id res chain seq x y z
N MET A 1 40.09 7.08 -24.20
CA MET A 1 40.16 8.52 -23.85
C MET A 1 38.81 8.95 -23.30
N TYR A 2 38.79 9.76 -22.25
CA TYR A 2 37.54 10.30 -21.68
C TYR A 2 36.98 11.38 -22.59
N GLY A 3 35.67 11.33 -22.85
CA GLY A 3 34.92 12.37 -23.56
C GLY A 3 33.72 12.79 -22.73
N ILE A 4 33.87 13.87 -21.96
CA ILE A 4 32.80 14.46 -21.15
C ILE A 4 31.98 15.39 -22.05
N THR A 5 30.68 15.15 -22.18
CA THR A 5 29.72 16.06 -22.82
C THR A 5 28.79 16.72 -21.78
N PRO A 6 28.20 17.89 -22.08
CA PRO A 6 27.95 18.90 -21.05
C PRO A 6 26.71 18.67 -20.19
N ALA A 7 26.72 19.26 -19.00
CA ALA A 7 25.57 19.30 -18.11
C ALA A 7 24.39 20.05 -18.75
N LEU A 8 23.31 19.31 -19.02
CA LEU A 8 21.99 19.90 -19.25
C LEU A 8 21.40 20.33 -17.91
N ASN A 9 21.11 21.63 -17.78
CA ASN A 9 20.41 22.20 -16.63
C ASN A 9 19.04 21.54 -16.45
N LYS A 10 18.94 20.61 -15.49
CA LYS A 10 17.66 20.12 -14.98
C LYS A 10 17.14 21.10 -13.92
N PRO A 11 15.82 21.30 -13.78
CA PRO A 11 15.29 21.84 -12.54
C PRO A 11 15.64 20.87 -11.40
N GLU A 12 16.30 21.38 -10.35
CA GLU A 12 16.57 20.57 -9.15
C GLU A 12 15.24 20.17 -8.49
N TYR A 13 14.90 18.89 -8.55
CA TYR A 13 13.97 18.30 -7.60
C TYR A 13 14.62 18.35 -6.22
N LYS A 14 14.25 19.36 -5.42
CA LYS A 14 14.64 19.41 -4.00
C LYS A 14 13.79 18.41 -3.24
N PRO A 15 14.35 17.27 -2.75
CA PRO A 15 13.59 16.35 -1.93
C PRO A 15 13.12 17.09 -0.67
N ARG A 16 11.83 16.95 -0.32
CA ARG A 16 11.31 17.52 0.93
C ARG A 16 12.03 16.86 2.10
N ASN A 17 12.50 17.65 3.08
CA ASN A 17 13.31 17.18 4.20
C ASN A 17 12.70 15.95 4.90
N PHE A 18 13.25 14.78 4.59
CA PHE A 18 12.76 13.48 5.07
C PHE A 18 12.75 13.39 6.60
N SER A 19 13.71 14.02 7.28
CA SER A 19 13.82 14.00 8.74
C SER A 19 12.73 14.82 9.46
N GLU A 20 12.24 15.90 8.86
CA GLU A 20 11.26 16.79 9.50
C GLU A 20 9.86 16.19 9.42
N GLN A 21 9.40 15.76 8.23
CA GLN A 21 8.08 15.15 8.09
C GLN A 21 7.95 13.83 8.88
N VAL A 22 9.03 13.05 9.00
CA VAL A 22 9.03 11.83 9.81
C VAL A 22 9.07 12.14 11.31
N ARG A 23 9.83 13.14 11.75
CA ARG A 23 9.82 13.58 13.17
C ARG A 23 8.48 14.19 13.56
N GLU A 24 7.89 15.05 12.74
CA GLU A 24 6.62 15.72 13.02
C GLU A 24 5.43 14.76 13.02
N ARG A 25 5.42 13.75 12.12
CA ARG A 25 4.38 12.71 12.08
C ARG A 25 4.55 11.60 13.15
N LEU A 26 5.69 11.54 13.86
CA LEU A 26 5.94 10.55 14.93
C LEU A 26 6.04 11.14 16.34
N SER A 27 6.45 12.41 16.49
CA SER A 27 6.68 13.05 17.81
C SER A 27 5.42 13.18 18.66
N ILE A 28 4.23 13.19 18.05
CA ILE A 28 2.93 13.24 18.71
C ILE A 28 2.67 12.00 19.60
N ALA A 29 3.47 10.92 19.48
CA ALA A 29 3.16 9.61 20.08
C ALA A 29 4.18 9.03 21.09
N THR A 30 5.22 9.76 21.53
CA THR A 30 6.24 9.19 22.46
C THR A 30 6.60 10.06 23.66
N ALA A 31 5.94 9.78 24.79
CA ALA A 31 6.50 9.93 26.13
C ALA A 31 6.29 8.60 26.88
N GLN A 32 7.37 7.91 27.24
CA GLN A 32 7.34 6.56 27.82
C GLN A 32 7.28 6.58 29.35
N HIS A 33 6.61 5.58 29.94
CA HIS A 33 7.15 4.88 31.11
C HIS A 33 6.71 3.40 31.14
N VAL A 34 7.51 2.58 31.81
CA VAL A 34 7.65 1.12 31.61
C VAL A 34 6.94 0.31 32.70
N ASN A 35 6.30 -0.83 32.36
CA ASN A 35 6.56 -2.08 33.10
C ASN A 35 6.18 -3.38 32.36
N LYS A 36 6.95 -4.43 32.61
CA LYS A 36 6.74 -5.80 32.09
C LYS A 36 5.79 -6.60 33.01
N ARG A 37 4.92 -7.44 32.45
CA ARG A 37 4.63 -8.79 32.98
C ARG A 37 3.93 -9.69 31.95
N SER A 38 4.03 -10.99 32.19
CA SER A 38 3.88 -12.09 31.25
C SER A 38 2.56 -12.87 31.38
N SER A 39 2.10 -13.49 30.29
CA SER A 39 1.31 -14.74 30.34
C SER A 39 1.34 -15.50 29.00
N ARG A 40 1.47 -16.83 29.06
CA ARG A 40 1.36 -17.80 27.94
C ARG A 40 -0.07 -18.37 27.86
N ALA A 41 -0.53 -18.73 26.66
CA ALA A 41 -1.34 -19.92 26.32
C ALA A 41 -1.48 -19.95 24.79
N ILE A 42 -0.91 -20.94 24.08
CA ILE A 42 -1.47 -22.25 23.71
C ILE A 42 -2.58 -22.13 22.64
N ALA A 43 -2.38 -22.84 21.53
CA ALA A 43 -3.24 -22.85 20.35
C ALA A 43 -3.81 -24.25 20.10
N THR A 44 -4.94 -24.31 19.39
CA THR A 44 -5.49 -25.51 18.77
C THR A 44 -5.89 -25.17 17.34
N GLU A 45 -5.51 -26.00 16.39
CA GLU A 45 -5.81 -25.83 14.96
C GLU A 45 -7.21 -26.34 14.61
N ASP A 46 -7.83 -25.78 13.57
CA ASP A 46 -8.78 -26.53 12.73
C ASP A 46 -8.99 -25.87 11.34
N SER A 47 -9.65 -26.59 10.44
CA SER A 47 -9.30 -26.65 9.00
C SER A 47 -10.04 -25.72 7.99
N HIS A 48 -9.25 -25.20 7.04
CA HIS A 48 -9.50 -25.06 5.58
C HIS A 48 -10.63 -24.15 5.00
N GLY A 49 -10.26 -23.38 3.96
CA GLY A 49 -11.17 -22.64 3.05
C GLY A 49 -10.45 -21.48 2.30
N PRO A 50 -10.57 -21.33 0.96
CA PRO A 50 -9.79 -20.34 0.18
C PRO A 50 -10.52 -19.00 0.01
N ASP A 51 -10.29 -18.03 0.90
CA ASP A 51 -10.97 -16.72 0.86
C ASP A 51 -10.10 -15.62 1.52
N ALA A 52 -9.15 -15.06 0.76
CA ALA A 52 -8.13 -14.13 1.29
C ALA A 52 -8.62 -12.67 1.35
N ARG A 53 -8.64 -12.09 2.56
CA ARG A 53 -9.05 -10.70 2.83
C ARG A 53 -8.14 -10.07 3.89
N LEU A 54 -7.84 -8.77 3.77
CA LEU A 54 -7.03 -8.01 4.74
C LEU A 54 -7.77 -6.75 5.19
N CYS A 55 -7.77 -6.46 6.50
CA CYS A 55 -8.47 -5.31 7.08
C CYS A 55 -7.58 -4.55 8.08
N ALA A 56 -7.44 -3.24 7.88
CA ALA A 56 -6.66 -2.35 8.73
C ALA A 56 -7.52 -1.72 9.84
N ARG A 57 -7.09 -1.70 11.12
CA ARG A 57 -7.91 -1.08 12.19
C ARG A 57 -7.09 -0.44 13.32
N VAL A 58 -7.74 0.51 14.01
CA VAL A 58 -7.19 1.29 15.12
C VAL A 58 -8.22 1.30 16.25
N ARG A 59 -7.76 1.16 17.50
CA ARG A 59 -8.57 1.19 18.72
C ARG A 59 -8.01 2.21 19.69
N LEU A 60 -8.84 3.16 20.14
CA LEU A 60 -8.43 4.19 21.10
C LEU A 60 -9.03 3.87 22.47
N ARG A 61 -8.19 3.73 23.51
CA ARG A 61 -8.66 3.67 24.90
C ARG A 61 -8.20 4.91 25.65
N THR A 62 -9.14 5.78 25.98
CA THR A 62 -8.92 6.91 26.89
C THR A 62 -9.14 6.47 28.34
N HIS A 63 -8.05 6.36 29.11
CA HIS A 63 -8.14 6.22 30.57
C HIS A 63 -7.91 7.58 31.24
N VAL A 64 -9.00 8.21 31.70
CA VAL A 64 -8.91 9.41 32.55
C VAL A 64 -8.68 8.98 34.00
N ALA A 65 -7.42 8.98 34.43
CA ALA A 65 -7.06 8.70 35.82
C ALA A 65 -7.19 9.97 36.69
N GLN A 66 -8.34 10.16 37.34
CA GLN A 66 -8.49 11.19 38.37
C GLN A 66 -7.72 10.80 39.64
N ARG A 67 -6.51 11.34 39.84
CA ARG A 67 -5.88 11.36 41.17
C ARG A 67 -6.42 12.53 41.98
N ARG A 68 -7.19 12.24 43.05
CA ARG A 68 -7.37 13.19 44.16
C ARG A 68 -6.05 13.29 44.93
N LEU A 69 -5.59 14.50 45.21
CA LEU A 69 -4.53 14.77 46.18
C LEU A 69 -5.16 15.33 47.46
N PRO A 70 -4.72 14.91 48.66
CA PRO A 70 -5.20 15.46 49.92
C PRO A 70 -4.61 16.87 50.17
N GLY A 71 -5.34 17.68 50.93
CA GLY A 71 -5.09 19.13 51.04
C GLY A 71 -3.98 19.55 52.01
N GLY A 72 -3.57 20.81 51.87
CA GLY A 72 -2.65 21.52 52.77
C GLY A 72 -2.51 23.00 52.38
N GLN A 73 -2.72 23.90 53.35
CA GLN A 73 -2.56 25.35 53.26
C GLN A 73 -2.12 25.86 54.66
N PRO A 74 -1.70 27.12 54.84
CA PRO A 74 -0.89 27.98 53.96
C PRO A 74 0.22 28.75 54.72
N ARG A 75 1.22 29.33 54.05
CA ARG A 75 1.92 30.55 54.55
C ARG A 75 2.25 31.54 53.41
N ARG A 76 2.30 32.83 53.77
CA ARG A 76 2.27 34.02 52.87
C ARG A 76 3.65 34.70 52.70
N ARG A 77 3.70 35.60 51.69
CA ARG A 77 4.64 36.71 51.37
C ARG A 77 5.38 36.47 50.04
N GLY A 78 5.30 37.30 48.99
CA GLY A 78 4.41 38.44 48.68
C GLY A 78 4.94 39.27 47.49
N VAL A 79 4.03 39.86 46.67
CA VAL A 79 4.16 41.14 45.89
C VAL A 79 5.43 41.33 45.04
N ARG A 80 5.48 41.65 43.73
CA ARG A 80 4.57 41.99 42.58
C ARG A 80 5.47 41.74 41.33
N ALA A 81 5.03 41.64 40.07
CA ALA A 81 3.75 41.62 39.35
C ALA A 81 3.97 40.68 38.11
N LEU A 82 3.18 40.51 37.05
CA LEU A 82 1.97 41.18 36.52
C LEU A 82 0.88 40.12 36.22
N THR A 83 -0.12 40.49 35.42
CA THR A 83 -1.31 39.72 35.01
C THR A 83 -1.53 39.83 33.48
N PRO A 84 -2.39 39.00 32.84
CA PRO A 84 -2.86 37.67 33.24
C PRO A 84 -2.81 36.63 32.08
N ALA A 85 -2.86 35.34 32.43
CA ALA A 85 -3.35 34.29 31.53
C ALA A 85 -4.89 34.17 31.62
N PRO A 86 -5.53 33.47 30.67
CA PRO A 86 -6.07 32.15 31.02
C PRO A 86 -5.64 31.09 29.98
N SER A 87 -5.14 29.93 30.40
CA SER A 87 -5.91 28.70 30.69
C SER A 87 -6.58 28.10 29.43
N SER A 88 -6.54 26.80 29.12
CA SER A 88 -6.17 25.63 29.93
C SER A 88 -6.03 24.36 29.07
N GLN A 89 -5.68 23.22 29.69
CA GLN A 89 -5.83 21.84 29.18
C GLN A 89 -4.95 21.39 27.99
N ALA A 90 -3.65 21.19 28.26
CA ALA A 90 -2.85 20.22 27.53
C ALA A 90 -3.33 18.78 27.87
N THR A 91 -4.22 18.23 27.04
CA THR A 91 -4.70 16.84 27.21
C THR A 91 -3.65 15.87 26.65
N GLN A 92 -2.90 15.19 27.53
CA GLN A 92 -2.02 14.10 27.12
C GLN A 92 -2.86 12.92 26.59
N ILE A 93 -2.71 12.61 25.29
CA ILE A 93 -3.38 11.46 24.66
C ILE A 93 -2.56 10.19 24.94
N SER A 94 -3.03 9.37 25.88
CA SER A 94 -2.39 8.10 26.21
C SER A 94 -2.70 6.99 25.19
N SER A 95 -1.66 6.44 24.55
CA SER A 95 -1.62 5.12 23.88
C SER A 95 -2.80 4.71 22.98
N ALA A 96 -2.65 4.90 21.67
CA ALA A 96 -3.48 4.20 20.67
C ALA A 96 -3.04 2.72 20.54
N ARG A 97 -3.97 1.76 20.63
CA ARG A 97 -3.70 0.36 20.29
C ARG A 97 -4.14 0.11 18.84
N ARG A 98 -3.22 -0.24 17.95
CA ARG A 98 -3.59 -0.67 16.58
C ARG A 98 -3.87 -2.17 16.61
N GLU A 99 -4.91 -2.62 15.92
CA GLU A 99 -5.31 -4.03 15.90
C GLU A 99 -5.80 -4.38 14.50
N LEU A 100 -4.95 -5.07 13.74
CA LEU A 100 -5.31 -5.61 12.45
C LEU A 100 -5.82 -7.04 12.57
N ARG A 101 -6.76 -7.39 11.71
CA ARG A 101 -7.23 -8.77 11.59
C ARG A 101 -6.97 -9.30 10.17
N ARG A 102 -6.30 -10.46 10.11
CA ARG A 102 -5.94 -11.22 8.91
C ARG A 102 -7.03 -12.27 8.64
N HIS A 103 -7.19 -12.70 7.40
CA HIS A 103 -7.98 -13.90 7.07
C HIS A 103 -7.05 -15.07 6.69
N GLY A 104 -7.54 -16.30 6.85
CA GLY A 104 -6.72 -17.51 6.83
C GLY A 104 -6.09 -17.83 5.47
N CYS A 105 -4.76 -17.87 5.47
CA CYS A 105 -3.90 -18.67 4.58
C CYS A 105 -2.44 -18.49 5.05
N PRO A 106 -1.49 -19.36 4.63
CA PRO A 106 -0.06 -19.06 4.67
C PRO A 106 0.29 -17.76 3.92
N LEU A 107 1.57 -17.37 3.89
CA LEU A 107 2.08 -16.14 3.24
C LEU A 107 2.01 -16.14 1.69
N ALA A 108 1.02 -16.80 1.09
CA ALA A 108 1.07 -17.22 -0.31
C ALA A 108 -0.24 -17.02 -1.11
N SER A 109 -1.23 -16.26 -0.61
CA SER A 109 -2.54 -16.14 -1.28
C SER A 109 -3.24 -14.78 -1.18
N SER A 110 -2.56 -13.73 -0.70
CA SER A 110 -3.06 -12.39 -0.97
C SER A 110 -2.94 -12.10 -2.47
N GLY A 111 -3.84 -11.30 -3.04
CA GLY A 111 -3.71 -10.87 -4.45
C GLY A 111 -2.40 -10.13 -4.74
N GLY A 112 -1.72 -9.63 -3.71
CA GLY A 112 -0.37 -9.08 -3.80
C GLY A 112 0.70 -10.13 -4.07
N ASP A 113 0.58 -11.36 -3.55
CA ASP A 113 1.59 -12.42 -3.69
C ASP A 113 1.71 -12.95 -5.13
N VAL A 114 0.71 -12.67 -5.98
CA VAL A 114 0.70 -12.95 -7.43
C VAL A 114 1.00 -11.69 -8.25
N ALA A 115 1.15 -10.52 -7.63
CA ALA A 115 1.50 -9.29 -8.35
C ALA A 115 2.94 -9.35 -8.90
N ALA A 116 3.16 -8.68 -10.03
CA ALA A 116 4.48 -8.62 -10.68
C ALA A 116 5.50 -7.75 -9.94
N GLY A 117 5.02 -6.85 -9.07
CA GLY A 117 5.86 -5.97 -8.26
C GLY A 117 6.50 -4.79 -8.99
N PHE A 118 6.46 -4.72 -10.32
CA PHE A 118 7.04 -3.59 -11.06
C PHE A 118 6.32 -2.27 -10.76
N PHE A 119 7.07 -1.24 -10.39
CA PHE A 119 6.56 0.09 -10.15
C PHE A 119 6.30 0.80 -11.49
N ASN A 120 5.12 0.56 -12.03
CA ASN A 120 4.54 1.32 -13.13
C ASN A 120 3.00 1.39 -12.95
N PRO A 121 2.41 2.57 -12.72
CA PRO A 121 0.96 2.72 -12.57
C PRO A 121 0.18 2.25 -13.80
N TYR A 122 -0.71 1.29 -13.60
CA TYR A 122 -1.54 0.66 -14.62
C TYR A 122 -2.89 0.19 -14.04
N ILE A 123 -4.00 0.40 -14.77
CA ILE A 123 -5.39 0.20 -14.32
C ILE A 123 -5.65 0.95 -12.99
N VAL A 124 -5.70 2.29 -13.07
CA VAL A 124 -6.27 3.16 -12.02
C VAL A 124 -7.34 4.01 -12.69
N HIS A 125 -8.58 3.92 -12.22
CA HIS A 125 -9.71 4.59 -12.86
C HIS A 125 -10.34 5.64 -11.95
N GLY A 126 -10.76 6.77 -12.54
CA GLY A 126 -11.49 7.83 -11.86
C GLY A 126 -10.69 8.55 -10.77
N VAL A 127 -9.37 8.67 -10.95
CA VAL A 127 -8.45 9.45 -10.12
C VAL A 127 -7.85 10.52 -11.04
N SER A 128 -7.74 11.78 -10.58
CA SER A 128 -7.12 12.84 -11.40
C SER A 128 -5.62 12.58 -11.58
N GLU A 129 -5.05 13.05 -12.70
CA GLU A 129 -3.62 12.87 -12.97
C GLU A 129 -2.73 13.47 -11.87
N GLU A 130 -3.11 14.63 -11.33
CA GLU A 130 -2.42 15.27 -10.20
C GLU A 130 -2.43 14.36 -8.96
N LYS A 131 -3.58 13.74 -8.65
CA LYS A 131 -3.72 12.89 -7.47
C LYS A 131 -2.97 11.57 -7.63
N LEU A 132 -3.05 10.97 -8.82
CA LEU A 132 -2.25 9.80 -9.19
C LEU A 132 -0.75 10.11 -9.09
N ARG A 133 -0.30 11.24 -9.63
CA ARG A 133 1.08 11.74 -9.53
C ARG A 133 1.52 11.88 -8.07
N SER A 134 0.71 12.53 -7.23
CA SER A 134 1.01 12.67 -5.80
C SER A 134 1.23 11.30 -5.14
N TRP A 135 0.32 10.34 -5.35
CA TRP A 135 0.45 9.01 -4.76
C TRP A 135 1.67 8.24 -5.27
N CYS A 136 2.01 8.38 -6.55
CA CYS A 136 3.18 7.73 -7.14
C CYS A 136 4.48 8.32 -6.61
N VAL A 137 4.59 9.65 -6.49
CA VAL A 137 5.76 10.31 -5.90
C VAL A 137 5.92 9.90 -4.43
N ASP A 138 4.85 10.01 -3.63
CA ASP A 138 4.89 9.62 -2.20
C ASP A 138 5.30 8.16 -2.00
N ALA A 139 4.84 7.24 -2.87
CA ALA A 139 5.20 5.83 -2.81
C ALA A 139 6.62 5.55 -3.31
N PHE A 140 7.07 6.23 -4.37
CA PHE A 140 8.44 6.06 -4.87
C PHE A 140 9.46 6.57 -3.87
N ASP A 141 9.24 7.75 -3.27
CA ASP A 141 10.10 8.32 -2.22
C ASP A 141 10.11 7.46 -0.94
N PHE A 142 9.05 6.68 -0.68
CA PHE A 142 9.03 5.68 0.40
C PHE A 142 9.84 4.41 0.09
N TYR A 143 9.71 3.88 -1.13
CA TYR A 143 10.41 2.64 -1.52
C TYR A 143 11.89 2.87 -1.84
N ARG A 144 12.27 4.02 -2.43
CA ARG A 144 13.65 4.37 -2.83
C ARG A 144 14.70 4.05 -1.74
N PRO A 145 14.63 4.62 -0.51
CA PRO A 145 15.65 4.35 0.51
C PRO A 145 15.64 2.90 1.03
N LEU A 146 14.59 2.12 0.79
CA LEU A 146 14.54 0.68 1.11
C LEU A 146 15.15 -0.17 -0.02
N ALA A 147 15.04 0.28 -1.28
CA ALA A 147 15.71 -0.34 -2.42
C ALA A 147 17.22 -0.02 -2.46
N GLU A 148 17.64 1.09 -1.85
CA GLU A 148 19.03 1.52 -1.68
C GLU A 148 19.70 0.94 -0.42
N SER A 149 18.97 0.19 0.41
CA SER A 149 19.50 -0.39 1.66
C SER A 149 20.15 -1.77 1.46
N ALA A 150 20.98 -2.18 2.42
CA ALA A 150 21.56 -3.53 2.46
C ALA A 150 20.48 -4.63 2.54
N ASP A 151 19.34 -4.34 3.16
CA ASP A 151 18.23 -5.26 3.34
C ASP A 151 17.35 -5.40 2.07
N SER A 152 17.58 -4.60 1.02
CA SER A 152 16.76 -4.51 -0.20
C SER A 152 16.35 -5.88 -0.77
N SER A 153 17.30 -6.81 -0.91
CA SER A 153 17.07 -8.19 -1.39
C SER A 153 16.15 -9.01 -0.47
N GLU A 154 16.25 -8.84 0.84
CA GLU A 154 15.40 -9.51 1.84
C GLU A 154 14.00 -8.91 1.88
N LEU A 155 13.90 -7.58 1.68
CA LEU A 155 12.65 -6.84 1.55
C LEU A 155 11.94 -7.09 0.20
N GLY A 156 12.66 -7.65 -0.79
CA GLY A 156 12.16 -7.88 -2.14
C GLY A 156 12.11 -6.62 -3.01
N LEU A 157 13.00 -5.65 -2.77
CA LEU A 157 13.13 -4.45 -3.59
C LEU A 157 14.39 -4.47 -4.44
N ALA A 158 14.29 -4.02 -5.68
CA ALA A 158 15.44 -3.72 -6.54
C ALA A 158 15.18 -2.48 -7.40
N ILE A 159 16.21 -1.64 -7.58
CA ILE A 159 16.25 -0.61 -8.63
C ILE A 159 16.54 -1.31 -9.96
N ILE A 160 15.75 -1.02 -10.99
CA ILE A 160 15.80 -1.78 -12.24
C ILE A 160 15.56 -0.92 -13.49
N PRO A 161 16.37 -1.10 -14.57
CA PRO A 161 16.07 -0.54 -15.88
C PRO A 161 14.88 -1.27 -16.53
N ALA A 162 14.04 -0.51 -17.22
CA ALA A 162 12.83 -1.00 -17.85
C ALA A 162 12.64 -0.42 -19.26
N TYR A 163 12.18 -1.28 -20.16
CA TYR A 163 11.73 -0.95 -21.51
C TYR A 163 10.22 -1.11 -21.56
N ILE A 164 9.48 -0.03 -21.83
CA ILE A 164 8.04 -0.07 -22.08
C ILE A 164 7.83 0.18 -23.57
N LEU A 165 7.32 -0.82 -24.28
CA LEU A 165 7.17 -0.85 -25.72
C LEU A 165 5.72 -0.58 -26.12
N SER A 166 5.53 0.24 -27.16
CA SER A 166 4.21 0.54 -27.71
C SER A 166 4.23 0.58 -29.24
N GLU A 167 3.09 0.22 -29.83
CA GLU A 167 2.90 0.29 -31.29
C GLU A 167 2.61 1.73 -31.74
N GLU A 168 1.90 2.47 -30.88
CA GLU A 168 1.53 3.88 -31.03
C GLU A 168 2.31 4.79 -30.07
N PRO A 169 2.47 6.09 -30.37
CA PRO A 169 3.10 7.05 -29.46
C PRO A 169 2.22 7.29 -28.22
N SER A 170 2.86 7.51 -27.07
CA SER A 170 2.19 7.79 -25.80
C SER A 170 2.81 9.03 -25.14
N PRO A 171 2.01 9.97 -24.58
CA PRO A 171 2.56 11.12 -23.89
C PRO A 171 3.31 10.72 -22.62
N ARG A 172 4.36 11.46 -22.26
CA ARG A 172 5.04 11.30 -20.97
C ARG A 172 4.02 11.48 -19.83
N PRO A 173 3.82 10.49 -18.95
CA PRO A 173 2.85 10.59 -17.87
C PRO A 173 3.33 11.56 -16.80
N SER A 174 2.39 12.24 -16.14
CA SER A 174 2.68 13.25 -15.10
C SER A 174 3.42 12.68 -13.87
N TYR A 175 3.29 11.38 -13.61
CA TYR A 175 4.04 10.66 -12.56
C TYR A 175 5.49 10.29 -12.96
N ALA A 176 5.92 10.55 -14.19
CA ALA A 176 7.27 10.20 -14.66
C ALA A 176 8.40 10.90 -13.89
N ASP A 177 8.10 11.99 -13.17
CA ASP A 177 9.05 12.73 -12.33
C ASP A 177 9.50 11.94 -11.08
N ALA A 178 8.76 10.90 -10.69
CA ALA A 178 9.12 10.04 -9.56
C ALA A 178 10.33 9.14 -9.87
N PHE A 179 10.48 8.73 -11.14
CA PHE A 179 11.50 7.78 -11.59
C PHE A 179 12.90 8.39 -11.59
N PHE A 180 13.93 7.54 -11.36
CA PHE A 180 15.33 7.99 -11.42
C PHE A 180 15.74 8.47 -12.82
N HIS A 181 15.12 7.89 -13.85
CA HIS A 181 15.31 8.25 -15.24
C HIS A 181 14.05 7.89 -16.04
N TYR A 182 13.69 8.72 -17.03
CA TYR A 182 12.61 8.44 -17.98
C TYR A 182 12.89 9.22 -19.27
N ARG A 183 12.97 8.51 -20.39
CA ARG A 183 13.16 9.05 -21.75
C ARG A 183 12.51 8.13 -22.79
N ASP A 184 12.37 8.61 -24.01
CA ASP A 184 12.01 7.76 -25.13
C ASP A 184 13.18 6.84 -25.53
N LEU A 185 12.84 5.72 -26.17
CA LEU A 185 13.82 4.80 -26.75
C LEU A 185 14.44 5.42 -28.01
N THR A 186 15.74 5.22 -28.15
CA THR A 186 16.43 5.51 -29.41
C THR A 186 16.04 4.49 -30.47
N GLU A 187 16.16 4.85 -31.75
CA GLU A 187 15.94 3.88 -32.84
C GLU A 187 16.80 2.62 -32.71
N SER A 188 18.01 2.75 -32.16
CA SER A 188 18.92 1.61 -32.00
C SER A 188 18.46 0.64 -30.92
N GLU A 189 17.80 1.15 -29.88
CA GLU A 189 17.14 0.31 -28.87
C GLU A 189 15.88 -0.34 -29.44
N LEU A 190 15.04 0.42 -30.17
CA LEU A 190 13.84 -0.11 -30.82
C LEU A 190 14.15 -1.23 -31.82
N ARG A 191 15.27 -1.14 -32.56
CA ARG A 191 15.77 -2.21 -33.45
C ARG A 191 16.11 -3.53 -32.73
N SER A 192 16.19 -3.54 -31.40
CA SER A 192 16.40 -4.76 -30.60
C SER A 192 15.10 -5.50 -30.23
N PHE A 193 13.94 -4.94 -30.58
CA PHE A 193 12.62 -5.49 -30.26
C PHE A 193 11.80 -5.80 -31.54
N PRO A 194 10.67 -6.54 -31.45
CA PRO A 194 9.83 -6.83 -32.62
C PRO A 194 9.33 -5.56 -33.32
N ARG A 195 9.43 -5.53 -34.66
CA ARG A 195 9.19 -4.34 -35.52
C ARG A 195 7.82 -3.68 -35.41
N ARG A 196 6.83 -4.31 -34.75
CA ARG A 196 5.53 -3.68 -34.46
C ARG A 196 5.64 -2.58 -33.40
N TYR A 197 6.60 -2.69 -32.48
CA TYR A 197 6.85 -1.68 -31.45
C TYR A 197 7.69 -0.53 -32.04
N ARG A 198 6.99 0.46 -32.60
CA ARG A 198 7.58 1.65 -33.24
C ARG A 198 7.98 2.72 -32.23
N HIS A 199 7.44 2.64 -31.02
CA HIS A 199 7.65 3.59 -29.93
C HIS A 199 7.98 2.84 -28.64
N GLY A 200 8.50 3.60 -27.69
CA GLY A 200 8.66 3.11 -26.33
C GLY A 200 9.48 4.04 -25.46
N THR A 201 9.51 3.70 -24.18
CA THR A 201 10.17 4.44 -23.11
C THR A 201 11.23 3.57 -22.45
N TYR A 202 12.39 4.17 -22.17
CA TYR A 202 13.35 3.65 -21.20
C TYR A 202 13.20 4.42 -19.89
N LEU A 203 13.02 3.69 -18.80
CA LEU A 203 12.98 4.25 -17.45
C LEU A 203 13.82 3.41 -16.46
N ILE A 204 14.21 4.03 -15.36
CA ILE A 204 14.78 3.34 -14.20
C ILE A 204 13.78 3.47 -13.07
N SER A 205 13.23 2.34 -12.65
CA SER A 205 12.15 2.24 -11.66
C SER A 205 12.49 1.18 -10.60
N LEU A 206 11.48 0.68 -9.89
CA LEU A 206 11.60 -0.30 -8.82
C LEU A 206 10.83 -1.58 -9.15
N THR A 207 11.30 -2.70 -8.63
CA THR A 207 10.46 -3.90 -8.39
C THR A 207 10.26 -4.05 -6.88
N ILE A 208 9.06 -4.46 -6.45
CA ILE A 208 8.67 -4.69 -5.06
C ILE A 208 7.89 -6.00 -4.96
N GLU A 209 8.54 -7.05 -4.47
CA GLU A 209 7.93 -8.37 -4.27
C GLU A 209 7.08 -8.42 -3.00
N CYS A 210 5.75 -8.42 -3.15
CA CYS A 210 4.82 -8.50 -2.02
C CYS A 210 5.11 -9.68 -1.07
N LYS A 211 5.52 -10.85 -1.58
CA LYS A 211 5.85 -12.03 -0.77
C LYS A 211 6.91 -11.76 0.29
N LYS A 212 7.88 -10.88 -0.01
CA LYS A 212 8.96 -10.45 0.89
C LYS A 212 8.58 -9.17 1.65
N PHE A 213 7.96 -8.22 0.95
CA PHE A 213 7.67 -6.90 1.49
C PHE A 213 6.49 -6.86 2.49
N LEU A 214 5.46 -7.68 2.30
CA LEU A 214 4.32 -7.76 3.23
C LEU A 214 4.73 -8.25 4.63
N PRO A 215 5.53 -9.34 4.78
CA PRO A 215 6.14 -9.70 6.07
C PRO A 215 6.85 -8.55 6.78
N TYR A 216 7.63 -7.74 6.06
CA TYR A 216 8.32 -6.58 6.63
C TYR A 216 7.34 -5.51 7.15
N LEU A 217 6.30 -5.16 6.36
CA LEU A 217 5.26 -4.23 6.81
C LEU A 217 4.48 -4.75 8.02
N MET A 218 4.15 -6.05 8.04
CA MET A 218 3.51 -6.71 9.18
C MET A 218 4.39 -6.68 10.44
N GLY A 219 5.69 -6.97 10.30
CA GLY A 219 6.66 -6.89 11.39
C GLY A 219 6.82 -5.46 11.93
N ARG A 220 6.85 -4.44 11.05
CA ARG A 220 6.84 -3.02 11.47
C ARG A 220 5.59 -2.68 12.26
N LEU A 221 4.41 -3.05 11.76
CA LEU A 221 3.14 -2.85 12.45
C LEU A 221 3.18 -3.46 13.87
N GLN A 222 3.65 -4.71 14.01
CA GLN A 222 3.75 -5.38 15.30
C GLN A 222 4.74 -4.69 16.25
N ARG A 223 5.91 -4.25 15.76
CA ARG A 223 6.87 -3.47 16.56
C ARG A 223 6.30 -2.15 17.07
N HIS A 224 5.35 -1.54 16.34
CA HIS A 224 4.62 -0.35 16.78
C HIS A 224 3.33 -0.66 17.58
N GLY A 225 3.24 -1.84 18.20
CA GLY A 225 2.11 -2.23 19.06
C GLY A 225 0.84 -2.64 18.31
N GLY A 226 0.95 -2.84 16.99
CA GLY A 226 -0.11 -3.39 16.16
C GLY A 226 -0.33 -4.87 16.42
N GLN A 227 -1.58 -5.27 16.68
CA GLN A 227 -1.93 -6.69 16.79
C GLN A 227 -2.27 -7.28 15.41
N LEU A 228 -2.11 -8.59 15.26
CA LEU A 228 -2.59 -9.38 14.13
C LEU A 228 -3.47 -10.51 14.67
N LYS A 229 -4.73 -10.60 14.26
CA LYS A 229 -5.64 -11.71 14.65
C LYS A 229 -6.30 -12.35 13.43
N GLN A 230 -6.32 -13.68 13.34
CA GLN A 230 -7.01 -14.34 12.24
C GLN A 230 -8.53 -14.39 12.52
N ALA A 231 -9.37 -13.88 11.63
CA ALA A 231 -10.83 -13.88 11.77
C ALA A 231 -11.54 -13.70 10.42
N LYS A 232 -12.74 -14.28 10.25
CA LYS A 232 -13.67 -13.89 9.17
C LYS A 232 -14.51 -12.70 9.64
N VAL A 233 -14.80 -11.78 8.72
CA VAL A 233 -15.68 -10.63 8.88
C VAL A 233 -16.81 -10.83 7.87
N ALA A 234 -18.03 -11.00 8.35
CA ALA A 234 -19.22 -11.12 7.52
C ALA A 234 -19.91 -9.77 7.33
N SER A 235 -19.79 -8.88 8.31
CA SER A 235 -20.43 -7.56 8.32
C SER A 235 -19.51 -6.49 8.94
N LEU A 236 -19.80 -5.21 8.71
CA LEU A 236 -19.09 -4.12 9.41
C LEU A 236 -19.58 -3.99 10.87
N GLU A 237 -20.81 -4.43 11.11
CA GLU A 237 -21.48 -4.50 12.40
C GLU A 237 -20.79 -5.47 13.37
N ASP A 238 -20.16 -6.55 12.85
CA ASP A 238 -19.26 -7.46 13.59
C ASP A 238 -18.13 -6.70 14.31
N LEU A 239 -17.79 -5.50 13.81
CA LEU A 239 -16.66 -4.69 14.24
C LEU A 239 -17.11 -3.42 14.99
N ALA A 240 -18.27 -2.87 14.65
CA ALA A 240 -18.77 -1.60 15.20
C ALA A 240 -18.88 -1.56 16.73
N SER A 241 -19.07 -2.73 17.37
CA SER A 241 -19.11 -2.84 18.84
C SER A 241 -17.72 -2.88 19.52
N GLU A 242 -16.64 -3.14 18.78
CA GLU A 242 -15.28 -3.27 19.32
C GLU A 242 -14.36 -2.07 19.00
N TYR A 243 -14.60 -1.36 17.89
CA TYR A 243 -13.70 -0.31 17.37
C TYR A 243 -14.42 1.02 17.10
N ASP A 244 -13.73 2.13 17.39
CA ASP A 244 -14.22 3.48 17.17
C ASP A 244 -14.24 3.90 15.67
N VAL A 245 -13.35 3.33 14.86
CA VAL A 245 -13.22 3.60 13.41
C VAL A 245 -12.75 2.34 12.68
N ILE A 246 -13.34 2.04 11.52
CA ILE A 246 -12.97 0.90 10.67
C ILE A 246 -12.22 1.40 9.43
N VAL A 247 -11.13 0.74 9.00
CA VAL A 247 -10.51 0.99 7.69
C VAL A 247 -10.71 -0.23 6.78
N ASN A 248 -11.57 -0.09 5.78
CA ASN A 248 -11.94 -1.15 4.86
C ASN A 248 -10.95 -1.22 3.68
N CYS A 249 -9.92 -2.07 3.83
CA CYS A 249 -8.91 -2.37 2.81
C CYS A 249 -9.12 -3.73 2.12
N THR A 250 -10.35 -4.26 2.07
CA THR A 250 -10.60 -5.68 1.70
C THR A 250 -10.45 -6.02 0.22
N GLY A 251 -10.04 -5.07 -0.62
CA GLY A 251 -9.71 -5.30 -2.04
C GLY A 251 -10.94 -5.80 -2.81
N PHE A 252 -10.81 -6.95 -3.48
CA PHE A 252 -11.93 -7.56 -4.23
C PHE A 252 -13.06 -8.04 -3.30
N GLY A 253 -12.72 -8.45 -2.07
CA GLY A 253 -13.69 -8.82 -1.04
C GLY A 253 -14.58 -7.66 -0.56
N ALA A 254 -14.30 -6.42 -0.99
CA ALA A 254 -15.10 -5.25 -0.62
C ALA A 254 -16.55 -5.37 -1.11
N GLY A 255 -16.78 -5.83 -2.34
CA GLY A 255 -18.14 -5.93 -2.92
C GLY A 255 -19.07 -6.89 -2.15
N ALA A 256 -18.52 -7.83 -1.37
CA ALA A 256 -19.28 -8.71 -0.48
C ALA A 256 -19.46 -8.17 0.95
N LEU A 257 -18.58 -7.27 1.41
CA LEU A 257 -18.61 -6.68 2.76
C LEU A 257 -19.45 -5.40 2.80
N VAL A 258 -19.34 -4.59 1.74
CA VAL A 258 -20.18 -3.43 1.44
C VAL A 258 -20.69 -3.63 0.02
N PRO A 259 -22.01 -3.77 -0.23
CA PRO A 259 -22.57 -4.10 -1.55
C PRO A 259 -22.29 -3.03 -2.63
N ASP A 260 -21.06 -3.04 -3.15
CA ASP A 260 -20.52 -2.07 -4.09
C ASP A 260 -20.41 -2.73 -5.47
N PRO A 261 -21.43 -2.59 -6.33
CA PRO A 261 -21.49 -3.28 -7.63
C PRO A 261 -20.44 -2.77 -8.63
N LYS A 262 -19.65 -1.74 -8.28
CA LYS A 262 -18.53 -1.26 -9.10
C LYS A 262 -17.28 -2.13 -8.91
N VAL A 263 -17.23 -2.94 -7.85
CA VAL A 263 -16.13 -3.88 -7.58
C VAL A 263 -16.29 -5.12 -8.45
N HIS A 264 -15.30 -5.37 -9.30
CA HIS A 264 -15.28 -6.51 -10.21
C HIS A 264 -13.90 -7.19 -10.19
N ALA A 265 -13.85 -8.44 -10.65
CA ALA A 265 -12.61 -9.18 -10.80
C ALA A 265 -11.94 -8.77 -12.11
N VAL A 266 -10.62 -8.54 -12.08
CA VAL A 266 -9.81 -8.52 -13.29
C VAL A 266 -8.72 -9.58 -13.14
N ARG A 267 -9.03 -10.79 -13.62
CA ARG A 267 -8.14 -11.94 -13.58
C ARG A 267 -6.87 -11.66 -14.37
N GLY A 268 -5.74 -12.05 -13.80
CA GLY A 268 -4.44 -12.03 -14.44
C GLY A 268 -3.73 -13.34 -14.21
N GLN A 269 -3.28 -13.95 -15.30
CA GLN A 269 -2.45 -15.14 -15.27
C GLN A 269 -0.99 -14.78 -15.58
N THR A 270 -0.07 -15.47 -14.92
CA THR A 270 1.38 -15.28 -15.03
C THR A 270 2.11 -16.63 -14.94
N ILE A 271 3.37 -16.66 -15.35
CA ILE A 271 4.29 -17.79 -15.27
C ILE A 271 5.53 -17.29 -14.50
N ARG A 272 6.07 -18.07 -13.59
CA ARG A 272 7.39 -17.82 -12.99
C ARG A 272 8.43 -18.73 -13.65
N VAL A 273 9.62 -18.19 -13.90
CA VAL A 273 10.71 -18.91 -14.56
C VAL A 273 12.05 -18.60 -13.90
N HIS A 274 12.96 -19.57 -13.88
CA HIS A 274 14.35 -19.36 -13.49
C HIS A 274 15.17 -18.92 -14.72
N ALA A 275 15.44 -17.62 -14.80
CA ALA A 275 16.23 -16.99 -15.86
C ALA A 275 17.13 -15.86 -15.29
N PRO A 276 18.15 -16.18 -14.47
CA PRO A 276 18.93 -15.20 -13.72
C PRO A 276 19.73 -14.20 -14.58
N TRP A 277 19.87 -14.46 -15.88
CA TRP A 277 20.48 -13.56 -16.86
C TRP A 277 19.57 -12.38 -17.27
N ILE A 278 18.28 -12.40 -16.94
CA ILE A 278 17.36 -11.28 -17.19
C ILE A 278 17.53 -10.22 -16.10
N LYS A 279 18.08 -9.05 -16.47
CA LYS A 279 18.40 -7.94 -15.55
C LYS A 279 17.63 -6.64 -15.84
N GLN A 280 16.65 -6.70 -16.73
CA GLN A 280 15.83 -5.56 -17.13
C GLN A 280 14.37 -5.98 -17.27
N VAL A 281 13.46 -5.05 -16.98
CA VAL A 281 12.03 -5.22 -17.28
C VAL A 281 11.80 -4.95 -18.76
N VAL A 282 10.94 -5.76 -19.40
CA VAL A 282 10.37 -5.47 -20.72
C VAL A 282 8.86 -5.58 -20.61
N VAL A 283 8.12 -4.51 -20.89
CA VAL A 283 6.66 -4.48 -20.98
C VAL A 283 6.29 -4.12 -22.41
N ALA A 284 5.28 -4.78 -22.99
CA ALA A 284 4.84 -4.53 -24.35
C ALA A 284 3.32 -4.58 -24.46
N GLY A 285 2.69 -3.41 -24.67
CA GLY A 285 1.24 -3.25 -24.60
C GLY A 285 0.64 -3.63 -23.24
N GLU A 286 -0.62 -4.08 -23.23
CA GLU A 286 -1.29 -4.61 -22.03
C GLU A 286 -1.04 -6.12 -21.81
N ASP A 287 -0.63 -6.86 -22.86
CA ASP A 287 -0.61 -8.33 -22.88
C ASP A 287 0.67 -8.97 -22.34
N PHE A 288 1.83 -8.32 -22.50
CA PHE A 288 3.12 -8.98 -22.30
C PHE A 288 4.07 -8.19 -21.40
N HIS A 289 4.66 -8.89 -20.42
CA HIS A 289 5.69 -8.36 -19.55
C HIS A 289 6.64 -9.44 -19.05
N VAL A 290 7.94 -9.13 -19.11
CA VAL A 290 9.06 -9.88 -18.54
C VAL A 290 9.63 -9.04 -17.41
N ILE A 291 9.38 -9.44 -16.17
CA ILE A 291 9.74 -8.68 -14.97
C ILE A 291 10.61 -9.59 -14.08
N PRO A 292 11.94 -9.41 -14.04
CA PRO A 292 12.77 -10.11 -13.08
C PRO A 292 12.46 -9.60 -11.67
N ASN A 293 12.46 -10.52 -10.73
CA ASN A 293 12.37 -10.30 -9.30
C ASN A 293 13.71 -10.76 -8.69
N ILE A 294 13.84 -10.80 -7.35
CA ILE A 294 15.13 -11.14 -6.72
C ILE A 294 15.50 -12.61 -7.01
N ASP A 295 14.54 -13.53 -6.88
CA ASP A 295 14.80 -14.99 -6.94
C ASP A 295 14.35 -15.65 -8.26
N ASP A 296 13.46 -15.02 -9.03
CA ASP A 296 12.91 -15.57 -10.29
C ASP A 296 12.57 -14.45 -11.31
N VAL A 297 12.00 -14.83 -12.45
CA VAL A 297 11.43 -13.90 -13.43
C VAL A 297 9.94 -14.18 -13.60
N MET A 298 9.10 -13.16 -13.47
CA MET A 298 7.71 -13.23 -13.88
C MET A 298 7.57 -12.96 -15.37
N LEU A 299 6.90 -13.86 -16.06
CA LEU A 299 6.31 -13.65 -17.36
C LEU A 299 4.81 -13.47 -17.20
N GLY A 300 4.25 -12.43 -17.79
CA GLY A 300 2.81 -12.22 -17.84
C GLY A 300 2.42 -11.43 -19.08
N GLY A 301 1.17 -11.02 -19.21
CA GLY A 301 0.07 -11.42 -18.33
C GLY A 301 -1.26 -10.88 -18.80
N THR A 302 -2.32 -11.64 -18.55
CA THR A 302 -3.66 -11.31 -19.05
C THR A 302 -4.40 -10.27 -18.20
N LYS A 303 -5.42 -9.70 -18.83
CA LYS A 303 -6.45 -8.84 -18.24
C LYS A 303 -7.80 -9.39 -18.70
N ASP A 304 -8.42 -10.19 -17.84
CA ASP A 304 -9.64 -10.92 -18.14
C ASP A 304 -10.71 -10.45 -17.13
N ALA A 305 -11.63 -9.61 -17.63
CA ALA A 305 -12.64 -8.95 -16.80
C ALA A 305 -13.76 -9.92 -16.42
N ASP A 306 -14.27 -9.80 -15.19
CA ASP A 306 -15.36 -10.58 -14.60
C ASP A 306 -15.10 -12.10 -14.45
N ASN A 307 -14.02 -12.63 -15.03
CA ASN A 307 -13.54 -13.97 -14.74
C ASN A 307 -13.00 -14.06 -13.31
N THR A 308 -13.51 -15.01 -12.54
CA THR A 308 -13.14 -15.28 -11.14
C THR A 308 -12.35 -16.58 -10.96
N SER A 309 -12.11 -17.34 -12.03
CA SER A 309 -11.39 -18.62 -11.97
C SER A 309 -9.93 -18.43 -11.56
N LEU A 310 -9.54 -19.10 -10.47
CA LEU A 310 -8.15 -19.17 -10.01
C LEU A 310 -7.35 -20.31 -10.65
N ILE A 311 -7.97 -21.10 -11.54
CA ILE A 311 -7.30 -22.21 -12.23
C ILE A 311 -6.45 -21.64 -13.38
N PRO A 312 -5.16 -22.00 -13.51
CA PRO A 312 -4.35 -21.64 -14.67
C PRO A 312 -4.85 -22.30 -15.94
N ASP A 313 -4.94 -21.53 -17.02
CA ASP A 313 -5.34 -21.97 -18.35
C ASP A 313 -4.09 -22.21 -19.22
N LEU A 314 -3.98 -23.39 -19.84
CA LEU A 314 -2.80 -23.78 -20.61
C LEU A 314 -2.68 -23.05 -21.96
N HIS A 315 -3.79 -22.63 -22.57
CA HIS A 315 -3.78 -21.82 -23.78
C HIS A 315 -3.28 -20.40 -23.47
N ILE A 316 -3.77 -19.80 -22.38
CA ILE A 316 -3.28 -18.51 -21.87
C ILE A 316 -1.80 -18.60 -21.49
N ALA A 317 -1.36 -19.69 -20.83
CA ALA A 317 0.05 -19.90 -20.53
C ALA A 317 0.90 -19.97 -21.81
N SER A 318 0.41 -20.65 -22.85
CA SER A 318 1.08 -20.72 -24.15
C SER A 318 1.15 -19.35 -24.83
N LYS A 319 0.09 -18.53 -24.78
CA LYS A 319 0.09 -17.14 -25.27
C LYS A 319 1.17 -16.30 -24.56
N ILE A 320 1.19 -16.32 -23.22
CA ILE A 320 2.16 -15.56 -22.40
C ILE A 320 3.59 -16.00 -22.74
N TRP A 321 3.85 -17.30 -22.76
CA TRP A 321 5.18 -17.86 -23.06
C TRP A 321 5.69 -17.44 -24.44
N ASN A 322 4.87 -17.63 -25.49
CA ASN A 322 5.26 -17.29 -26.85
C ASN A 322 5.47 -15.78 -27.05
N GLY A 323 4.59 -14.93 -26.49
CA GLY A 323 4.76 -13.48 -26.56
C GLY A 323 6.01 -12.99 -25.81
N CYS A 324 6.30 -13.54 -24.63
CA CYS A 324 7.52 -13.22 -23.89
C CYS A 324 8.79 -13.72 -24.58
N LEU A 325 8.74 -14.89 -25.24
CA LEU A 325 9.85 -15.39 -26.07
C LEU A 325 10.16 -14.49 -27.26
N GLU A 326 9.14 -13.92 -27.90
CA GLU A 326 9.32 -12.99 -29.02
C GLU A 326 10.01 -11.69 -28.57
N LEU A 327 9.64 -11.19 -27.38
CA LEU A 327 10.27 -10.02 -26.76
C LEU A 327 11.69 -10.29 -26.27
N VAL A 328 11.93 -11.47 -25.70
CA VAL A 328 13.20 -11.84 -25.05
C VAL A 328 13.58 -13.29 -25.42
N PRO A 329 14.20 -13.53 -26.59
CA PRO A 329 14.46 -14.88 -27.10
C PRO A 329 15.39 -15.75 -26.24
N SER A 330 16.15 -15.15 -25.31
CA SER A 330 16.98 -15.89 -24.35
C SER A 330 16.16 -16.65 -23.30
N LEU A 331 14.86 -16.34 -23.14
CA LEU A 331 13.94 -17.10 -22.27
C LEU A 331 13.72 -18.54 -22.73
N LYS A 332 14.08 -18.92 -23.97
CA LYS A 332 13.94 -20.30 -24.48
C LYS A 332 14.66 -21.36 -23.65
N ASN A 333 15.69 -20.94 -22.89
CA ASN A 333 16.48 -21.79 -21.99
C ASN A 333 15.99 -21.72 -20.53
N ALA A 334 14.95 -20.94 -20.22
CA ALA A 334 14.47 -20.73 -18.86
C ALA A 334 13.62 -21.93 -18.39
N LYS A 335 13.85 -22.36 -17.16
CA LYS A 335 13.02 -23.40 -16.53
C LYS A 335 11.77 -22.75 -15.93
N ILE A 336 10.58 -23.18 -16.37
CA ILE A 336 9.31 -22.79 -15.72
C ILE A 336 9.29 -23.35 -14.29
N THR A 337 8.99 -22.49 -13.31
CA THR A 337 8.88 -22.84 -11.88
C THR A 337 7.44 -22.89 -11.39
N GLY A 338 6.50 -22.24 -12.08
CA GLY A 338 5.06 -22.36 -11.78
C GLY A 338 4.16 -21.46 -12.63
N HIS A 339 2.86 -21.73 -12.57
CA HIS A 339 1.80 -20.91 -13.16
C HIS A 339 0.93 -20.35 -12.05
N TYR A 340 0.59 -19.05 -12.13
CA TYR A 340 -0.12 -18.35 -11.07
C TYR A 340 -1.26 -17.50 -11.64
N VAL A 341 -2.38 -17.46 -10.91
CA VAL A 341 -3.54 -16.63 -11.24
C VAL A 341 -3.90 -15.78 -10.04
N GLY A 342 -4.17 -14.49 -10.27
CA GLY A 342 -4.62 -13.55 -9.25
C GLY A 342 -5.80 -12.72 -9.76
N LEU A 343 -6.69 -12.33 -8.85
CA LEU A 343 -7.80 -11.42 -9.13
C LEU A 343 -7.42 -10.02 -8.68
N ARG A 344 -7.24 -9.10 -9.65
CA ARG A 344 -7.01 -7.69 -9.35
C ARG A 344 -8.34 -7.05 -8.92
N PRO A 345 -8.37 -6.19 -7.88
CA PRO A 345 -9.59 -5.53 -7.42
C PRO A 345 -9.96 -4.35 -8.33
N GLY A 346 -10.66 -4.64 -9.43
CA GLY A 346 -11.16 -3.62 -10.34
C GLY A 346 -12.28 -2.79 -9.72
N ARG A 347 -12.20 -1.45 -9.87
CA ARG A 347 -13.29 -0.51 -9.54
C ARG A 347 -13.09 0.79 -10.29
N GLN A 348 -14.18 1.44 -10.71
CA GLN A 348 -14.16 2.77 -11.31
C GLN A 348 -15.24 3.67 -10.68
N PRO A 349 -14.87 4.77 -9.99
CA PRO A 349 -13.51 5.14 -9.56
C PRO A 349 -12.95 4.16 -8.52
N LEU A 350 -11.65 4.27 -8.21
CA LEU A 350 -11.09 3.74 -6.95
C LEU A 350 -11.87 4.30 -5.74
N ARG A 351 -12.08 3.51 -4.66
CA ARG A 351 -12.77 3.99 -3.45
C ARG A 351 -11.77 4.39 -2.37
N LEU A 352 -11.60 5.69 -2.15
CA LEU A 352 -10.86 6.25 -1.03
C LEU A 352 -11.64 7.43 -0.43
N GLU A 353 -12.47 7.14 0.57
CA GLU A 353 -13.40 8.09 1.19
C GLU A 353 -13.79 7.63 2.59
N ARG A 354 -14.43 8.51 3.36
CA ARG A 354 -15.13 8.16 4.60
C ARG A 354 -16.63 8.04 4.36
N GLU A 355 -17.23 7.03 4.96
CA GLU A 355 -18.68 6.83 5.10
C GLU A 355 -18.99 6.62 6.60
N ASP A 356 -20.05 7.22 7.12
CA ASP A 356 -20.54 6.92 8.48
C ASP A 356 -21.62 5.82 8.38
N HIS A 357 -21.19 4.55 8.44
CA HIS A 357 -22.01 3.37 8.21
C HIS A 357 -23.10 3.20 9.28
N ALA A 358 -24.36 3.17 8.87
CA ALA A 358 -25.50 3.01 9.77
C ALA A 358 -25.61 1.59 10.34
N LEU A 359 -25.76 1.49 11.66
CA LEU A 359 -25.89 0.19 12.33
C LEU A 359 -27.34 -0.33 12.24
N LYS A 360 -27.51 -1.57 11.79
CA LYS A 360 -28.83 -2.22 11.64
C LYS A 360 -29.64 -2.33 12.94
N SER A 361 -28.97 -2.22 14.08
CA SER A 361 -29.58 -2.12 15.42
C SER A 361 -30.27 -0.77 15.70
N GLY A 362 -30.16 0.22 14.81
CA GLY A 362 -30.65 1.58 15.02
C GLY A 362 -29.82 2.40 16.01
N SER A 363 -28.74 1.83 16.58
CA SER A 363 -27.97 2.40 17.68
C SER A 363 -26.86 3.37 17.26
N GLY A 364 -27.07 4.12 16.18
CA GLY A 364 -26.13 5.10 15.63
C GLY A 364 -25.33 4.61 14.40
N THR A 365 -24.19 5.26 14.15
CA THR A 365 -23.29 4.98 13.01
C THR A 365 -21.89 4.61 13.50
N VAL A 366 -21.11 3.94 12.64
CA VAL A 366 -19.66 3.74 12.82
C VAL A 366 -18.91 4.38 11.64
N PRO A 367 -17.87 5.20 11.88
CA PRO A 367 -17.04 5.74 10.80
C PRO A 367 -16.24 4.63 10.11
N VAL A 368 -16.34 4.58 8.79
CA VAL A 368 -15.63 3.65 7.92
C VAL A 368 -14.84 4.43 6.89
N ILE A 369 -13.53 4.20 6.83
CA ILE A 369 -12.67 4.74 5.76
C ILE A 369 -12.44 3.61 4.76
N HIS A 370 -13.00 3.77 3.57
CA HIS A 370 -12.79 2.84 2.47
C HIS A 370 -11.43 3.12 1.80
N ASN A 371 -10.72 2.06 1.43
CA ASN A 371 -9.50 2.12 0.63
C ASN A 371 -9.35 0.84 -0.20
N TYR A 372 -10.08 0.76 -1.32
CA TYR A 372 -10.10 -0.42 -2.19
C TYR A 372 -10.40 -0.06 -3.65
N GLY A 373 -10.27 -1.03 -4.56
CA GLY A 373 -10.43 -0.80 -6.01
C GLY A 373 -9.15 -0.33 -6.71
N HIS A 374 -7.98 -0.78 -6.23
CA HIS A 374 -6.66 -0.36 -6.73
C HIS A 374 -6.26 -0.94 -8.11
N GLY A 375 -7.10 -1.78 -8.72
CA GLY A 375 -6.83 -2.39 -10.02
C GLY A 375 -5.48 -3.11 -10.07
N GLY A 376 -4.68 -2.82 -11.11
CA GLY A 376 -3.33 -3.35 -11.28
C GLY A 376 -2.24 -2.62 -10.49
N SER A 377 -2.57 -1.47 -9.88
CA SER A 377 -1.61 -0.53 -9.27
C SER A 377 -1.47 -0.64 -7.76
N GLY A 378 -2.06 -1.65 -7.12
CA GLY A 378 -2.10 -1.78 -5.65
C GLY A 378 -0.77 -1.42 -4.96
N ILE A 379 0.36 -1.97 -5.42
CA ILE A 379 1.68 -1.71 -4.82
C ILE A 379 2.24 -0.31 -5.16
N THR A 380 1.92 0.26 -6.32
CA THR A 380 2.53 1.50 -6.84
C THR A 380 1.91 2.75 -6.23
N ILE A 381 0.64 2.69 -5.82
CA ILE A 381 -0.07 3.79 -5.15
C ILE A 381 -0.32 3.56 -3.65
N ALA A 382 -0.06 2.34 -3.13
CA ALA A 382 -0.37 1.93 -1.75
C ALA A 382 0.01 2.97 -0.67
N TRP A 383 1.23 3.49 -0.73
CA TRP A 383 1.74 4.40 0.30
C TRP A 383 1.08 5.79 0.23
N GLY A 384 0.85 6.30 -0.98
CA GLY A 384 0.09 7.54 -1.20
C GLY A 384 -1.36 7.43 -0.70
N CYS A 385 -2.05 6.34 -1.07
CA CYS A 385 -3.39 6.05 -0.58
C CYS A 385 -3.42 5.90 0.96
N ALA A 386 -2.41 5.25 1.55
CA ALA A 386 -2.27 5.16 3.01
C ALA A 386 -2.08 6.54 3.67
N GLY A 387 -1.43 7.49 2.99
CA GLY A 387 -1.33 8.89 3.42
C GLY A 387 -2.70 9.57 3.55
N ASP A 388 -3.57 9.44 2.55
CA ASP A 388 -4.93 9.97 2.62
C ASP A 388 -5.78 9.27 3.69
N VAL A 389 -5.65 7.95 3.84
CA VAL A 389 -6.32 7.19 4.92
C VAL A 389 -5.92 7.73 6.29
N VAL A 390 -4.64 8.03 6.51
CA VAL A 390 -4.16 8.63 7.77
C VAL A 390 -4.72 10.04 7.97
N ARG A 391 -4.86 10.85 6.90
CA ARG A 391 -5.52 12.16 6.97
C ARG A 391 -6.99 12.02 7.37
N LEU A 392 -7.78 11.23 6.63
CA LEU A 392 -9.18 10.97 6.93
C LEU A 392 -9.39 10.45 8.35
N LEU A 393 -8.54 9.53 8.82
CA LEU A 393 -8.59 9.01 10.19
C LEU A 393 -8.32 10.10 11.22
N SER A 394 -7.37 11.01 10.95
CA SER A 394 -7.05 12.13 11.83
C SER A 394 -8.17 13.18 11.87
N ASP A 395 -8.87 13.37 10.76
CA ASP A 395 -10.07 14.22 10.66
C ASP A 395 -11.21 13.61 11.51
N THR A 396 -11.52 12.33 11.30
CA THR A 396 -12.52 11.57 12.07
C THR A 396 -12.29 11.61 13.57
N ILE A 397 -11.05 11.38 14.03
CA ILE A 397 -10.70 11.38 15.47
C ILE A 397 -10.89 12.78 16.09
N ARG A 398 -10.59 13.85 15.35
CA ARG A 398 -10.79 15.23 15.81
C ARG A 398 -12.28 15.56 15.97
N GLU A 399 -13.11 15.18 15.00
CA GLU A 399 -14.56 15.34 15.08
C GLU A 399 -15.16 14.58 16.28
N HIS A 400 -14.78 13.31 16.47
CA HIS A 400 -15.26 12.47 17.59
C HIS A 400 -14.84 12.98 18.97
N SER A 401 -13.66 13.61 19.05
CA SER A 401 -13.19 14.25 20.28
C SER A 401 -14.01 15.52 20.58
N SER A 402 -14.35 16.28 19.54
CA SER A 402 -15.10 17.53 19.63
C SER A 402 -16.56 17.30 20.02
N SER A 403 -17.23 16.30 19.42
CA SER A 403 -18.62 15.96 19.73
C SER A 403 -18.79 15.43 21.16
N ARG A 404 -17.89 14.56 21.63
CA ARG A 404 -17.86 14.09 23.04
C ARG A 404 -17.54 15.23 24.02
N GLY A 405 -16.71 16.20 23.62
CA GLY A 405 -16.44 17.41 24.42
C GLY A 405 -17.68 18.29 24.59
N GLN A 406 -18.40 18.58 23.49
CA GLN A 406 -19.63 19.37 23.54
C GLN A 406 -20.78 18.67 24.27
N ALA A 407 -20.93 17.34 24.12
CA ALA A 407 -21.93 16.58 24.86
C ALA A 407 -21.67 16.60 26.39
N ARG A 408 -20.40 16.60 26.81
CA ARG A 408 -20.01 16.74 28.23
C ARG A 408 -20.09 18.17 28.78
N ALA A 409 -20.08 19.18 27.93
CA ALA A 409 -20.25 20.58 28.34
C ALA A 409 -21.72 21.03 28.42
N ARG A 410 -22.66 20.14 28.03
CA ARG A 410 -24.12 20.34 28.09
C ARG A 410 -24.80 19.51 29.20
N LEU A 411 -24.01 18.79 29.99
CA LEU A 411 -24.39 17.99 31.16
C LEU A 411 -23.71 18.58 32.41
#